data_AF-A0A8B6HKV3-F1
#
_entry.id   AF-A0A8B6HKV3-F1
#
_cell.length_a   1.000
_cell.length_b   1.000
_cell.length_c   1.000
_cell.angle_alpha   90.00
_cell.angle_beta   90.00
_cell.angle_gamma   90.00
#
_symmetry.space_group_name_H-M   'P 1'
#
loop_
_entity.id
_entity.type
_entity.pdbx_description
1 polymer ?
#
loop_
_entity_poly.entity_id
_entity_poly.type
_entity_poly.pdbx_seq_one_letter_code
_entity_poly.pdbx_strand_id
1 'polypeptide(L)'
;MGLELCQNAKDFIAGNSITENVINAIDSSRKVIFIITRNFLKSTWGSYEMEMTRMHAFQKGREDMVIVVVKDEIKITDMPEILKRMWSKIACIQWPNDDNLPHNTKEIFYEKIKMSLKKKEESTLLYSRNSVV
;
A
#
# COMPACT_ATOMS: atom_id res chain seq x y z
N MET A 1 18.35 -3.46 8.51
CA MET A 1 17.41 -4.32 7.76
C MET A 1 17.02 -3.56 6.50
N GLY A 2 17.34 -4.10 5.33
CA GLY A 2 16.95 -3.50 4.05
C GLY A 2 15.50 -3.85 3.72
N LEU A 3 14.78 -2.91 3.11
CA LEU A 3 13.51 -3.20 2.43
C LEU A 3 13.84 -3.49 0.97
N GLU A 4 13.40 -4.64 0.47
CA GLU A 4 13.42 -4.95 -0.95
C GLU A 4 12.13 -4.44 -1.59
N LEU A 5 12.27 -3.74 -2.71
CA LEU A 5 11.16 -3.17 -3.44
C LEU A 5 10.99 -3.92 -4.76
N CYS A 6 9.79 -4.45 -4.99
CA CYS A 6 9.38 -4.90 -6.32
C CYS A 6 8.72 -3.73 -7.04
N GLN A 7 9.32 -3.24 -8.13
CA GLN A 7 8.82 -2.12 -8.92
C GLN A 7 8.36 -2.60 -10.31
N ASN A 8 7.14 -3.16 -10.37
CA ASN A 8 6.42 -3.56 -11.60
C ASN A 8 7.36 -4.14 -12.68
N ALA A 9 7.28 -3.62 -13.91
CA ALA A 9 7.94 -4.13 -15.10
C ALA A 9 9.47 -4.27 -15.01
N LYS A 10 10.13 -3.67 -14.01
CA LYS A 10 11.58 -3.82 -13.83
C LYS A 10 11.97 -5.20 -13.30
N ASP A 11 11.09 -5.82 -12.51
CA ASP A 11 11.37 -7.10 -11.84
C ASP A 11 10.57 -8.26 -12.45
N PHE A 12 9.94 -8.02 -13.60
CA PHE A 12 9.15 -9.03 -14.29
C PHE A 12 10.06 -10.06 -14.95
N ILE A 13 9.76 -11.33 -14.69
CA ILE A 13 10.52 -12.45 -15.23
C ILE A 13 10.14 -12.61 -16.71
N ALA A 14 11.16 -12.58 -17.58
CA ALA A 14 10.96 -12.81 -19.01
C ALA A 14 10.46 -14.23 -19.26
N GLY A 15 9.48 -14.38 -20.15
CA GLY A 15 8.83 -15.67 -20.44
C GLY A 15 7.52 -15.90 -19.68
N ASN A 16 7.28 -15.17 -18.58
CA ASN A 16 5.97 -15.14 -17.92
C ASN A 16 5.05 -14.13 -18.60
N SER A 17 3.75 -14.40 -18.56
CA SER A 17 2.73 -13.41 -18.88
C SER A 17 2.77 -12.23 -17.90
N ILE A 18 2.26 -11.08 -18.32
CA ILE A 18 2.18 -9.89 -17.45
C ILE A 18 1.33 -10.19 -16.20
N THR A 19 0.25 -10.95 -16.37
CA THR A 19 -0.60 -11.43 -15.27
C THR A 19 0.17 -12.27 -14.25
N GLU A 20 0.95 -13.27 -14.70
CA GLU A 20 1.76 -14.09 -13.80
C GLU A 20 2.80 -13.26 -13.06
N ASN A 21 3.44 -12.32 -13.74
CA ASN A 21 4.42 -11.43 -13.11
C ASN A 21 3.79 -10.54 -12.04
N VAL A 22 2.60 -10.00 -12.27
CA VAL A 22 1.84 -9.23 -11.27
C VAL A 22 1.46 -10.11 -10.07
N ILE A 23 0.92 -11.31 -10.32
CA ILE A 23 0.55 -12.25 -9.25
C ILE A 23 1.77 -12.62 -8.41
N ASN A 24 2.89 -12.95 -9.05
CA ASN A 24 4.13 -13.33 -8.36
C ASN A 24 4.68 -12.17 -7.52
N ALA A 25 4.64 -10.94 -8.04
CA ALA A 25 5.02 -9.75 -7.29
C ALA A 25 4.13 -9.55 -6.05
N ILE A 26 2.81 -9.71 -6.19
CA ILE A 26 1.85 -9.60 -5.07
C ILE A 26 2.12 -10.68 -4.02
N ASP A 27 2.28 -11.93 -4.47
CA ASP A 27 2.42 -13.08 -3.59
C ASP A 27 3.74 -13.07 -2.81
N SER A 28 4.84 -12.66 -3.46
CA SER A 28 6.16 -12.52 -2.83
C SER A 28 6.30 -11.28 -1.95
N SER A 29 5.49 -10.24 -2.18
CA SER A 29 5.56 -8.99 -1.41
C SER A 29 4.88 -9.11 -0.05
N ARG A 30 5.50 -8.59 1.02
CA ARG A 30 4.87 -8.52 2.36
C ARG A 30 3.71 -7.53 2.38
N LYS A 31 3.90 -6.36 1.78
CA LYS A 31 2.91 -5.28 1.62
C LYS A 31 2.90 -4.82 0.17
N VAL A 32 1.76 -4.35 -0.31
CA VAL A 32 1.59 -3.72 -1.62
C VAL A 32 1.20 -2.26 -1.39
N ILE A 33 1.93 -1.33 -2.01
CA ILE A 33 1.67 0.11 -1.87
C ILE A 33 1.10 0.63 -3.19
N PHE A 34 -0.12 1.16 -3.14
CA PHE A 34 -0.70 1.91 -4.25
C PHE A 34 -0.47 3.40 -4.06
N ILE A 35 0.13 4.04 -5.07
CA ILE A 35 0.28 5.49 -5.11
C ILE A 35 -0.88 6.09 -5.92
N ILE A 36 -1.90 6.59 -5.23
CA ILE A 36 -3.10 7.15 -5.85
C ILE A 36 -2.82 8.60 -6.26
N THR A 37 -2.91 8.80 -7.57
CA THR A 37 -2.84 10.10 -8.25
C THR A 37 -4.04 10.23 -9.19
N ARG A 38 -4.32 11.42 -9.70
CA ARG A 38 -5.35 11.62 -10.73
C ARG A 38 -5.09 10.78 -11.99
N ASN A 39 -3.83 10.52 -12.31
CA ASN A 39 -3.46 9.67 -13.44
C ASN A 39 -3.69 8.18 -13.14
N PHE A 40 -3.43 7.75 -11.89
CA PHE A 40 -3.73 6.39 -11.46
C PHE A 40 -5.23 6.08 -11.64
N LEU A 41 -6.11 7.00 -11.23
CA LEU A 41 -7.58 6.82 -11.35
C LEU A 41 -8.08 6.66 -12.80
N LYS A 42 -7.29 7.10 -13.79
CA LYS A 42 -7.61 6.95 -15.22
C LYS A 42 -6.96 5.71 -15.84
N SER A 43 -6.08 5.02 -15.11
CA SER A 43 -5.31 3.89 -15.61
C SER A 43 -6.10 2.59 -15.51
N THR A 44 -6.33 1.96 -16.68
CA THR A 44 -6.85 0.59 -16.75
C THR A 44 -5.90 -0.40 -16.07
N TRP A 45 -4.59 -0.20 -16.23
CA TRP A 45 -3.57 -1.05 -15.62
C TRP A 45 -3.55 -0.95 -14.09
N GLY A 46 -3.64 0.27 -13.55
CA GLY A 46 -3.71 0.47 -12.09
C GLY A 46 -4.95 -0.17 -11.47
N SER A 47 -6.08 -0.09 -12.17
CA SER A 47 -7.33 -0.75 -11.75
C SER A 47 -7.20 -2.28 -11.78
N TYR A 48 -6.55 -2.82 -12.80
CA TYR A 48 -6.25 -4.25 -12.92
C TYR A 48 -5.35 -4.76 -11.79
N GLU A 49 -4.21 -4.12 -11.53
CA GLU A 49 -3.29 -4.49 -10.44
C GLU A 49 -3.99 -4.46 -9.07
N MET A 50 -4.88 -3.49 -8.85
CA MET A 50 -5.65 -3.36 -7.62
C MET A 50 -6.65 -4.50 -7.44
N GLU A 51 -7.34 -4.91 -8.51
CA GLU A 51 -8.26 -6.05 -8.49
C GLU A 51 -7.52 -7.38 -8.23
N MET A 52 -6.38 -7.60 -8.89
CA MET A 52 -5.54 -8.77 -8.61
C MET A 52 -5.06 -8.78 -7.16
N THR A 53 -4.60 -7.63 -6.66
CA THR A 53 -4.17 -7.50 -5.26
C THR A 53 -5.30 -7.82 -4.31
N ARG A 54 -6.52 -7.31 -4.55
CA ARG A 54 -7.70 -7.65 -3.74
C ARG A 54 -7.96 -9.15 -3.76
N MET A 55 -8.06 -9.76 -4.93
CA MET A 55 -8.37 -11.19 -5.06
C MET A 55 -7.36 -12.05 -4.29
N HIS A 56 -6.06 -11.78 -4.48
CA HIS A 56 -5.00 -12.54 -3.83
C HIS A 56 -4.87 -12.25 -2.32
N ALA A 57 -5.03 -11.00 -1.90
CA ALA A 57 -5.02 -10.61 -0.49
C ALA A 57 -6.16 -11.27 0.29
N PHE A 58 -7.39 -11.20 -0.22
CA PHE A 58 -8.56 -11.78 0.46
C PHE A 58 -8.54 -13.30 0.48
N GLN A 59 -8.21 -13.95 -0.65
CA GLN A 59 -8.16 -15.42 -0.71
C GLN A 59 -7.16 -16.00 0.30
N LYS A 60 -6.08 -15.25 0.60
CA LYS A 60 -5.03 -15.68 1.54
C LYS A 60 -5.19 -15.10 2.95
N GLY A 61 -6.29 -14.37 3.24
CA GLY A 61 -6.52 -13.73 4.53
C GLY A 61 -5.52 -12.62 4.88
N ARG A 62 -4.83 -12.05 3.88
CA ARG A 62 -3.79 -11.01 3.98
C ARG A 62 -4.36 -9.61 3.77
N GLU A 63 -5.54 -9.33 4.30
CA GLU A 63 -6.28 -8.08 4.07
C GLU A 63 -5.49 -6.82 4.46
N ASP A 64 -4.58 -6.94 5.44
CA ASP A 64 -3.72 -5.85 5.92
C ASP A 64 -2.51 -5.58 5.03
N MET A 65 -2.34 -6.30 3.92
CA MET A 65 -1.18 -6.14 3.04
C MET A 65 -1.21 -4.85 2.22
N VAL A 66 -2.37 -4.21 2.07
CA VAL A 66 -2.55 -3.06 1.19
C VAL A 66 -2.33 -1.75 1.94
N ILE A 67 -1.41 -0.94 1.41
CA ILE A 67 -1.15 0.44 1.84
C ILE A 67 -1.53 1.35 0.67
N VAL A 68 -2.24 2.42 0.96
CA VAL A 68 -2.66 3.42 -0.03
C VAL A 68 -2.01 4.74 0.34
N VAL A 69 -1.20 5.26 -0.57
CA VAL A 69 -0.63 6.61 -0.46
C VAL A 69 -1.35 7.52 -1.43
N VAL A 70 -1.99 8.56 -0.93
CA VAL A 70 -2.72 9.52 -1.76
C VAL A 70 -1.83 10.73 -1.98
N LYS A 71 -1.43 10.96 -3.24
CA LYS A 71 -0.51 12.05 -3.60
C LYS A 71 -1.24 13.35 -3.92
N ASP A 72 -2.41 13.27 -4.55
CA ASP A 72 -3.18 14.44 -4.95
C ASP A 72 -4.36 14.68 -3.99
N GLU A 73 -4.99 15.85 -4.05
CA GLU A 73 -6.27 16.07 -3.37
C GLU A 73 -7.38 15.31 -4.10
N ILE A 74 -7.70 14.12 -3.59
CA ILE A 74 -8.69 13.20 -4.16
C ILE A 74 -9.79 13.01 -3.13
N LYS A 75 -11.02 13.33 -3.53
CA LYS A 75 -12.19 13.10 -2.68
C LYS A 75 -12.44 11.61 -2.53
N ILE A 76 -12.95 11.19 -1.38
CA ILE A 76 -13.34 9.78 -1.16
C ILE A 76 -14.35 9.31 -2.21
N THR A 77 -15.22 10.20 -2.70
CA THR A 77 -16.16 9.90 -3.80
C THR A 77 -15.47 9.42 -5.06
N ASP A 78 -14.29 9.97 -5.34
CA ASP A 78 -13.51 9.71 -6.55
C ASP A 78 -12.56 8.52 -6.37
N MET A 79 -12.50 7.93 -5.17
CA MET A 79 -11.70 6.74 -4.93
C MET A 79 -12.26 5.53 -5.68
N PRO A 80 -11.38 4.62 -6.15
CA PRO A 80 -11.79 3.36 -6.73
C PRO A 80 -12.71 2.58 -5.79
N GLU A 81 -13.80 2.02 -6.34
CA GLU A 81 -14.79 1.26 -5.55
C GLU A 81 -14.14 0.12 -4.76
N ILE A 82 -13.12 -0.48 -5.34
CA ILE A 82 -12.34 -1.53 -4.71
C ILE A 82 -11.69 -1.10 -3.39
N LEU A 83 -11.16 0.13 -3.31
CA LEU A 83 -10.59 0.69 -2.08
C LEU A 83 -11.69 1.01 -1.08
N LYS A 84 -12.84 1.51 -1.54
CA LYS A 84 -14.00 1.79 -0.68
C LYS A 84 -14.48 0.51 0.02
N ARG A 85 -14.54 -0.61 -0.71
CA ARG A 85 -14.92 -1.92 -0.16
C ARG A 85 -13.94 -2.48 0.86
N MET A 86 -12.67 -2.08 0.79
CA MET A 86 -11.59 -2.51 1.69
C MET A 86 -11.20 -1.46 2.73
N TRP A 87 -11.92 -0.33 2.82
CA TRP A 87 -11.44 0.87 3.50
C TRP A 87 -11.06 0.64 4.97
N SER A 88 -11.77 -0.25 5.67
CA SER A 88 -11.50 -0.58 7.08
C SER A 88 -10.23 -1.41 7.31
N LYS A 89 -9.63 -1.96 6.24
CA LYS A 89 -8.47 -2.86 6.28
C LYS A 89 -7.20 -2.24 5.73
N ILE A 90 -7.32 -1.17 4.97
CA ILE A 90 -6.18 -0.51 4.31
C ILE A 90 -5.60 0.59 5.19
N ALA A 91 -4.29 0.76 5.13
CA ALA A 91 -3.64 1.95 5.66
C ALA A 91 -3.67 3.06 4.59
N CYS A 92 -4.49 4.10 4.80
CA CYS A 92 -4.55 5.27 3.92
C CYS A 92 -3.68 6.40 4.47
N ILE A 93 -2.70 6.85 3.70
CA ILE A 93 -1.70 7.85 4.12
C ILE A 93 -1.66 8.96 3.07
N GLN A 94 -2.00 10.19 3.47
CA GLN A 94 -1.90 11.35 2.60
C GLN A 94 -0.43 11.81 2.50
N TRP A 95 0.02 12.09 1.28
CA TRP A 95 1.31 12.72 1.05
C TRP A 95 1.27 14.21 1.46
N PRO A 96 2.28 14.72 2.17
CA PRO A 96 2.35 16.11 2.58
C PRO A 96 2.81 17.01 1.41
N ASN A 97 1.86 17.48 0.61
CA ASN A 97 2.10 18.32 -0.56
C ASN A 97 1.88 19.83 -0.32
N ASP A 98 1.57 20.25 0.90
CA ASP A 98 1.35 21.67 1.22
C ASP A 98 2.63 22.26 1.83
N ASP A 99 3.15 23.29 1.16
CA ASP A 99 4.38 24.01 1.53
C ASP A 99 4.22 24.79 2.84
N ASN A 100 2.99 25.00 3.33
CA ASN A 100 2.70 25.63 4.62
C ASN A 100 2.64 24.65 5.78
N LEU A 101 2.85 23.34 5.54
CA LEU A 101 2.81 22.34 6.59
C LEU A 101 4.00 22.51 7.56
N PRO A 102 3.81 22.17 8.85
CA PRO A 102 4.90 22.12 9.82
C PRO A 102 6.08 21.28 9.31
N HIS A 103 7.31 21.68 9.65
CA HIS A 103 8.54 21.02 9.19
C HIS A 103 8.53 19.50 9.46
N ASN A 104 7.89 19.06 10.54
CA ASN A 104 7.84 17.65 10.92
C ASN A 104 6.84 16.78 10.15
N THR A 105 6.07 17.35 9.22
CA THR A 105 4.98 16.61 8.56
C THR A 105 5.51 15.50 7.63
N LYS A 106 6.67 15.72 6.99
CA LYS A 106 7.35 14.67 6.20
C LYS A 106 7.85 13.54 7.09
N GLU A 107 8.40 13.84 8.27
CA GLU A 107 8.82 12.81 9.22
C GLU A 107 7.63 11.98 9.70
N ILE A 108 6.51 12.62 10.03
CA ILE A 108 5.26 11.93 10.41
C ILE A 108 4.77 11.02 9.27
N PHE A 109 4.82 11.49 8.02
CA PHE A 109 4.48 10.67 6.85
C PHE A 109 5.36 9.42 6.77
N TYR A 110 6.68 9.57 6.86
CA TYR A 110 7.60 8.44 6.79
C TYR A 110 7.42 7.47 7.97
N GLU A 111 7.15 7.96 9.17
CA GLU A 111 6.85 7.10 10.31
C GLU A 111 5.56 6.29 10.11
N LYS A 112 4.50 6.91 9.56
CA LYS A 112 3.27 6.18 9.21
C LYS A 112 3.52 5.08 8.17
N ILE A 113 4.36 5.34 7.16
CA ILE A 113 4.75 4.34 6.16
C ILE A 113 5.54 3.21 6.83
N LYS A 114 6.56 3.52 7.64
CA LYS A 114 7.35 2.53 8.36
C LYS A 114 6.47 1.65 9.26
N MET A 115 5.55 2.25 10.00
CA MET A 115 4.60 1.52 10.85
C MET A 115 3.71 0.58 10.04
N SER A 116 3.19 1.06 8.90
CA SER A 116 2.32 0.26 8.02
C SER A 116 3.07 -0.89 7.33
N LEU A 117 4.39 -0.77 7.18
CA LEU A 117 5.25 -1.82 6.61
C LEU A 117 5.60 -2.95 7.58
N LYS A 118 5.43 -2.75 8.89
CA LYS A 118 5.73 -3.78 9.91
C LYS A 118 4.76 -4.96 9.81
N LYS A 119 5.22 -6.15 10.22
CA LYS A 119 4.34 -7.32 10.33
C LYS A 119 3.39 -7.13 11.52
N LYS A 120 2.16 -7.63 11.41
CA LYS A 120 1.14 -7.51 12.47
C LYS A 120 1.60 -8.10 13.81
N GLU A 121 2.43 -9.15 13.80
CA GLU A 121 3.02 -9.76 15.00
C GLU A 121 4.03 -8.85 15.73
N GLU A 122 4.79 -8.02 15.00
CA GLU A 122 5.75 -7.09 15.60
C GLU A 122 5.06 -5.91 16.30
N SER A 123 3.88 -5.51 15.81
CA SER A 123 3.09 -4.42 16.39
C SER A 123 2.52 -4.81 17.76
N THR A 124 1.99 -6.03 17.92
CA THR A 124 1.48 -6.53 19.22
C THR A 124 2.59 -6.63 20.26
N LEU A 125 3.79 -7.07 19.87
CA LEU A 125 4.95 -7.15 20.76
C LEU A 125 5.41 -5.76 21.24
N LEU A 126 5.35 -4.73 20.39
CA LEU A 126 5.69 -3.35 20.77
C LEU A 126 4.68 -2.74 21.75
N TYR A 127 3.39 -2.98 21.56
CA TYR A 127 2.37 -2.56 22.54
C TYR A 127 2.53 -3.31 23.87
N SER A 128 2.81 -4.62 23.84
CA SER A 128 3.05 -5.39 25.08
C SER A 128 4.30 -4.94 25.86
N ARG A 129 5.34 -4.46 25.18
CA ARG A 129 6.54 -3.91 25.83
C ARG A 129 6.34 -2.51 26.41
N ASN A 130 5.42 -1.72 25.84
CA ASN A 130 5.16 -0.35 26.27
C ASN A 130 4.01 -0.23 27.30
N SER A 131 3.30 -1.31 27.60
CA SER A 131 2.24 -1.36 28.63
C SER A 131 2.71 -1.93 29.98
N VAL A 132 4.01 -2.14 30.14
CA VAL A 132 4.63 -2.48 31.44
C VAL A 132 5.41 -1.26 31.93
N VAL A 133 4.70 -0.23 32.36
CA VAL A 133 5.20 0.84 33.25
C VAL A 133 4.09 1.21 34.21
#